data_AF-A0A7C3ECB7-F1
#
_entry.id   AF-A0A7C3ECB7-F1
#
_cell.length_a   1.000
_cell.length_b   1.000
_cell.length_c   1.000
_cell.angle_alpha   90.00
_cell.angle_beta   90.00
_cell.angle_gamma   90.00
#
_symmetry.space_group_name_H-M   'P 1'
#
loop_
_entity.id
_entity.type
_entity.pdbx_description
1 polymer ?
#
loop_
_entity_poly.entity_id
_entity_poly.type
_entity_poly.pdbx_seq_one_letter_code
_entity_poly.pdbx_strand_id
1 'polypeptide(L)'
;MKPTLLFTGSRGRTLGPWLALVTVLSTPGFFPSRAQDFGDAPSPYPTFLQQNGPWHPIGGPYFGITVDEEGDGQPDPNALGDDSQPAGKLDDEDGITFLTPLVPGQVATVQIVIGGSGFSTAVVDAWIDFQLDGSWAEPIDRIFSGLSLPVGTHVREFIVPREAKEGPSFARFRVSTRGSSVPTGQAPNGEVEDHQVYLGATTDFGDAPGKYPTLLASNGARHQVSPGFFLGTRVDAESDGQPTADALGDDLNPTAAPDDEDGVIFLTPVVPGQTARVRVILTAPQNPNGGPGTGRLNAWVDFNGNESWADPGEQIFTNVVLTAGIGVPG
;
A
#
# COMPACT_ATOMS: atom_id res chain seq x y z
N MET A 1 26.54 -24.49 -35.23
CA MET A 1 27.19 -24.82 -36.53
C MET A 1 28.42 -23.95 -36.69
N LYS A 2 29.59 -24.51 -37.00
CA LYS A 2 30.79 -23.71 -37.34
C LYS A 2 30.66 -23.24 -38.80
N PRO A 3 30.80 -21.96 -39.13
CA PRO A 3 30.74 -21.54 -40.53
C PRO A 3 32.07 -21.85 -41.22
N THR A 4 31.99 -22.55 -42.35
CA THR A 4 33.09 -22.79 -43.28
C THR A 4 33.18 -21.60 -44.24
N LEU A 5 34.34 -20.95 -44.33
CA LEU A 5 34.62 -19.95 -45.37
C LEU A 5 35.03 -20.66 -46.67
N LEU A 6 34.27 -20.43 -47.75
CA LEU A 6 34.63 -20.80 -49.11
C LEU A 6 35.01 -19.54 -49.89
N PHE A 7 36.26 -19.44 -50.32
CA PHE A 7 36.69 -18.45 -51.31
C PHE A 7 36.71 -19.12 -52.69
N THR A 8 35.89 -18.63 -53.62
CA THR A 8 36.00 -18.97 -55.04
C THR A 8 36.71 -17.82 -55.76
N GLY A 9 37.92 -18.08 -56.24
CA GLY A 9 38.66 -17.15 -57.10
C GLY A 9 39.20 -17.88 -58.32
N SER A 10 38.75 -17.51 -59.52
CA SER A 10 39.44 -17.81 -60.77
C SER A 10 40.37 -16.63 -61.13
N ARG A 11 41.60 -16.96 -61.57
CA ARG A 11 42.68 -16.01 -61.84
C ARG A 11 42.33 -15.03 -62.97
N GLY A 12 42.66 -13.74 -62.78
CA GLY A 12 42.97 -12.88 -63.92
C GLY A 12 42.89 -11.37 -63.70
N ARG A 13 44.06 -10.76 -63.46
CA ARG A 13 44.44 -9.35 -63.73
C ARG A 13 44.14 -8.30 -62.65
N THR A 14 45.20 -7.52 -62.43
CA THR A 14 45.48 -6.49 -61.41
C THR A 14 44.74 -5.17 -61.66
N LEU A 15 44.01 -4.64 -60.66
CA LEU A 15 43.61 -3.23 -60.55
C LEU A 15 43.46 -2.80 -59.07
N GLY A 16 44.39 -1.95 -58.59
CA GLY A 16 44.25 -0.97 -57.48
C GLY A 16 43.96 -1.48 -56.05
N PRO A 17 44.28 -0.70 -54.99
CA PRO A 17 43.86 -1.04 -53.63
C PRO A 17 42.36 -0.77 -53.49
N TRP A 18 41.56 -1.83 -53.39
CA TRP A 18 40.15 -1.70 -53.03
C TRP A 18 40.03 -1.59 -51.52
N LEU A 19 39.61 -0.42 -51.04
CA LEU A 19 39.09 -0.26 -49.68
C LEU A 19 37.74 -1.00 -49.64
N ALA A 20 37.71 -2.20 -49.08
CA ALA A 20 36.45 -2.89 -48.83
C ALA A 20 35.79 -2.24 -47.61
N LEU A 21 34.86 -1.31 -47.85
CA LEU A 21 33.92 -0.87 -46.82
C LEU A 21 32.99 -2.06 -46.54
N VAL A 22 33.26 -2.83 -45.48
CA VAL A 22 32.34 -3.84 -44.99
C VAL A 22 31.24 -3.10 -44.23
N THR A 23 30.21 -2.67 -44.94
CA THR A 23 28.95 -2.36 -44.28
C THR A 23 28.35 -3.68 -43.85
N VAL A 24 28.50 -4.02 -42.57
CA VAL A 24 27.68 -5.07 -41.97
C VAL A 24 26.27 -4.50 -41.93
N LEU A 25 25.50 -4.73 -42.98
CA LEU A 25 24.05 -4.72 -42.87
C LEU A 25 23.72 -5.91 -41.99
N SER A 26 23.71 -5.70 -40.68
CA SER A 26 22.93 -6.55 -39.80
C SER A 26 21.50 -6.40 -40.31
N THR A 27 21.04 -7.38 -41.09
CA THR A 27 19.63 -7.75 -40.99
C THR A 27 19.33 -7.74 -39.50
N PRO A 28 18.37 -6.96 -38.98
CA PRO A 28 17.99 -7.07 -37.59
C PRO A 28 17.61 -8.52 -37.40
N GLY A 29 18.55 -9.28 -36.85
CA GLY A 29 18.30 -10.63 -36.40
C GLY A 29 17.24 -10.43 -35.35
N PHE A 30 16.09 -11.01 -35.59
CA PHE A 30 15.10 -11.25 -34.56
C PHE A 30 15.78 -12.19 -33.56
N PHE A 31 16.61 -11.63 -32.68
CA PHE A 31 16.81 -12.20 -31.37
C PHE A 31 15.44 -12.04 -30.73
N PRO A 32 14.74 -13.12 -30.33
CA PRO A 32 13.61 -12.91 -29.44
C PRO A 32 14.17 -12.12 -28.26
N SER A 33 13.63 -10.92 -28.03
CA SER A 33 13.73 -10.32 -26.70
C SER A 33 13.36 -11.44 -25.74
N ARG A 34 14.21 -11.74 -24.77
CA ARG A 34 13.72 -12.55 -23.66
C ARG A 34 12.57 -11.74 -23.09
N ALA A 35 11.41 -12.38 -22.94
CA ALA A 35 10.31 -11.78 -22.22
C ALA A 35 10.84 -11.29 -20.86
N GLN A 36 10.58 -10.04 -20.56
CA GLN A 36 11.05 -9.31 -19.39
C GLN A 36 9.83 -8.81 -18.66
N ASP A 37 9.93 -8.81 -17.34
CA ASP A 37 8.97 -8.18 -16.46
C ASP A 37 9.67 -6.97 -15.81
N PHE A 38 8.94 -5.86 -15.69
CA PHE A 38 9.36 -4.63 -15.02
C PHE A 38 8.41 -4.32 -13.87
N GLY A 39 8.66 -3.23 -13.14
CA GLY A 39 7.66 -2.73 -12.18
C GLY A 39 7.03 -1.42 -12.67
N ASP A 40 6.18 -0.86 -11.83
CA ASP A 40 5.30 0.26 -12.15
C ASP A 40 5.08 1.25 -10.99
N ALA A 41 5.92 1.20 -9.96
CA ALA A 41 5.92 2.23 -8.91
C ALA A 41 6.05 3.64 -9.55
N PRO A 42 5.32 4.66 -9.05
CA PRO A 42 5.32 5.98 -9.66
C PRO A 42 6.63 6.73 -9.47
N SER A 43 6.77 7.87 -10.14
CA SER A 43 7.80 8.84 -9.76
C SER A 43 7.61 9.27 -8.30
N PRO A 44 8.69 9.39 -7.50
CA PRO A 44 10.11 9.42 -7.87
C PRO A 44 10.85 8.07 -7.85
N TYR A 45 10.16 6.95 -7.63
CA TYR A 45 10.80 5.64 -7.59
C TYR A 45 11.45 5.26 -8.93
N PRO A 46 12.62 4.59 -8.93
CA PRO A 46 13.25 4.15 -10.17
C PRO A 46 12.46 2.97 -10.77
N THR A 47 11.85 3.22 -11.92
CA THR A 47 10.93 2.27 -12.57
C THR A 47 11.32 2.03 -14.02
N PHE A 48 11.67 3.09 -14.75
CA PHE A 48 12.16 2.96 -16.13
C PHE A 48 13.59 2.38 -16.20
N LEU A 49 13.89 1.65 -17.27
CA LEU A 49 15.20 1.11 -17.58
C LEU A 49 16.28 2.21 -17.65
N GLN A 50 15.94 3.39 -18.16
CA GLN A 50 16.85 4.54 -18.19
C GLN A 50 17.26 5.05 -16.80
N GLN A 51 16.45 4.76 -15.78
CA GLN A 51 16.73 5.05 -14.36
C GLN A 51 17.34 3.85 -13.64
N ASN A 52 17.74 2.80 -14.38
CA ASN A 52 18.10 1.50 -13.83
C ASN A 52 16.94 0.88 -13.02
N GLY A 53 15.70 0.99 -13.50
CA GLY A 53 14.53 0.34 -12.90
C GLY A 53 14.70 -1.18 -12.74
N PRO A 54 13.94 -1.81 -11.82
CA PRO A 54 14.00 -3.24 -11.60
C PRO A 54 13.43 -3.96 -12.83
N TRP A 55 13.99 -5.11 -13.14
CA TRP A 55 13.39 -6.01 -14.10
C TRP A 55 13.98 -7.41 -14.01
N HIS A 56 13.20 -8.38 -14.45
CA HIS A 56 13.56 -9.78 -14.42
C HIS A 56 13.36 -10.41 -15.81
N PRO A 57 14.33 -11.19 -16.32
CA PRO A 57 14.04 -12.10 -17.42
C PRO A 57 13.01 -13.15 -16.97
N ILE A 58 11.93 -13.31 -17.72
CA ILE A 58 10.91 -14.32 -17.43
C ILE A 58 11.49 -15.72 -17.64
N GLY A 59 11.15 -16.64 -16.74
CA GLY A 59 11.69 -18.01 -16.70
C GLY A 59 12.21 -18.43 -15.34
N GLY A 60 11.51 -18.03 -14.28
CA GLY A 60 11.83 -18.28 -12.88
C GLY A 60 10.59 -18.46 -12.02
N PRO A 61 10.73 -18.40 -10.68
CA PRO A 61 9.60 -18.17 -9.80
C PRO A 61 8.95 -16.83 -10.12
N TYR A 62 7.64 -16.77 -9.94
CA TYR A 62 6.83 -15.57 -10.01
C TYR A 62 5.86 -15.60 -8.81
N PHE A 63 5.19 -14.51 -8.55
CA PHE A 63 4.21 -14.28 -7.53
C PHE A 63 2.82 -14.66 -8.08
N GLY A 64 1.99 -15.29 -7.25
CA GLY A 64 0.64 -15.69 -7.64
C GLY A 64 0.54 -16.62 -8.87
N ILE A 65 -0.23 -16.23 -9.91
CA ILE A 65 -0.69 -17.15 -10.97
C ILE A 65 0.00 -16.93 -12.32
N THR A 66 0.19 -15.68 -12.72
CA THR A 66 0.79 -15.29 -14.01
C THR A 66 1.92 -14.29 -13.82
N VAL A 67 2.67 -14.06 -14.90
CA VAL A 67 3.63 -12.95 -15.05
C VAL A 67 3.35 -12.37 -16.43
N ASP A 68 3.31 -11.06 -16.56
CA ASP A 68 3.14 -10.37 -17.83
C ASP A 68 4.51 -10.01 -18.49
N GLU A 69 4.53 -9.22 -19.56
CA GLU A 69 5.77 -8.95 -20.32
C GLU A 69 5.78 -7.53 -20.89
N GLU A 70 6.76 -6.74 -20.44
CA GLU A 70 6.92 -5.34 -20.82
C GLU A 70 8.27 -5.09 -21.49
N GLY A 71 8.29 -4.06 -22.34
CA GLY A 71 9.54 -3.56 -22.92
C GLY A 71 10.32 -2.59 -22.01
N ASP A 72 9.65 -2.01 -21.02
CA ASP A 72 10.17 -1.04 -20.04
C ASP A 72 9.12 -0.88 -18.91
N GLY A 73 9.49 -0.27 -17.78
CA GLY A 73 8.58 -0.07 -16.65
C GLY A 73 7.42 0.88 -16.96
N GLN A 74 6.28 0.67 -16.27
CA GLN A 74 5.00 1.31 -16.57
C GLN A 74 4.47 2.19 -15.43
N PRO A 75 5.19 3.21 -14.93
CA PRO A 75 4.83 3.88 -13.68
C PRO A 75 3.40 4.45 -13.65
N ASP A 76 2.63 4.07 -12.63
CA ASP A 76 1.27 4.56 -12.36
C ASP A 76 1.15 5.16 -10.94
N PRO A 77 0.35 6.23 -10.72
CA PRO A 77 0.16 6.81 -9.38
C PRO A 77 -0.31 5.86 -8.28
N ASN A 78 -0.86 4.70 -8.63
CA ASN A 78 -1.29 3.68 -7.67
C ASN A 78 -0.53 2.35 -7.83
N ALA A 79 0.50 2.29 -8.67
CA ALA A 79 1.14 1.04 -9.11
C ALA A 79 0.08 0.06 -9.66
N LEU A 80 -0.53 0.46 -10.80
CA LEU A 80 -1.50 -0.32 -11.55
C LEU A 80 -1.20 -0.33 -13.07
N GLY A 81 0.05 -0.06 -13.44
CA GLY A 81 0.46 0.35 -14.77
C GLY A 81 0.61 -0.81 -15.75
N ASP A 82 1.11 -1.94 -15.26
CA ASP A 82 1.25 -3.23 -15.97
C ASP A 82 -0.03 -4.07 -15.90
N ASP A 83 -0.87 -3.93 -14.87
CA ASP A 83 -2.05 -4.77 -14.58
C ASP A 83 -3.05 -4.92 -15.75
N SER A 84 -2.96 -4.02 -16.73
CA SER A 84 -3.88 -3.91 -17.87
C SER A 84 -3.19 -3.87 -19.22
N GLN A 85 -1.88 -4.16 -19.32
CA GLN A 85 -1.12 -4.04 -20.56
C GLN A 85 -0.42 -5.35 -20.98
N PRO A 86 -0.76 -5.91 -22.16
CA PRO A 86 -1.83 -5.50 -23.07
C PRO A 86 -3.21 -5.88 -22.53
N ALA A 87 -4.21 -5.04 -22.85
CA ALA A 87 -5.60 -5.23 -22.44
C ALA A 87 -6.11 -6.68 -22.62
N GLY A 88 -6.58 -7.27 -21.52
CA GLY A 88 -7.10 -8.65 -21.48
C GLY A 88 -6.13 -9.69 -20.91
N LYS A 89 -4.95 -9.27 -20.42
CA LYS A 89 -4.13 -10.04 -19.47
C LYS A 89 -4.73 -9.97 -18.06
N LEU A 90 -4.41 -10.97 -17.25
CA LEU A 90 -4.74 -10.97 -15.83
C LEU A 90 -3.64 -10.16 -15.15
N ASP A 91 -4.06 -9.18 -14.34
CA ASP A 91 -3.30 -8.54 -13.26
C ASP A 91 -2.45 -9.60 -12.54
N ASP A 92 -1.13 -9.41 -12.57
CA ASP A 92 -0.12 -10.25 -11.96
C ASP A 92 0.41 -9.71 -10.63
N GLU A 93 -0.15 -8.63 -10.11
CA GLU A 93 -0.08 -8.18 -8.70
C GLU A 93 -0.94 -9.10 -7.78
N ASP A 94 -1.04 -10.39 -8.13
CA ASP A 94 -1.92 -11.36 -7.51
C ASP A 94 -1.23 -12.24 -6.47
N GLY A 95 0.08 -12.02 -6.24
CA GLY A 95 0.85 -12.83 -5.30
C GLY A 95 1.17 -12.19 -3.95
N ILE A 96 1.00 -10.88 -3.77
CA ILE A 96 1.24 -10.20 -2.49
C ILE A 96 -0.07 -9.67 -1.88
N THR A 97 -0.27 -9.89 -0.58
CA THR A 97 -1.43 -9.34 0.14
C THR A 97 -1.08 -8.98 1.57
N PHE A 98 -1.16 -7.69 1.93
CA PHE A 98 -1.03 -7.25 3.31
C PHE A 98 -2.28 -7.63 4.12
N LEU A 99 -2.11 -8.45 5.16
CA LEU A 99 -3.20 -8.96 5.99
C LEU A 99 -3.50 -8.07 7.21
N THR A 100 -2.61 -7.14 7.53
CA THR A 100 -2.76 -6.17 8.62
C THR A 100 -2.30 -4.78 8.16
N PRO A 101 -2.77 -3.69 8.80
CA PRO A 101 -2.25 -2.35 8.56
C PRO A 101 -0.75 -2.23 8.86
N LEU A 102 -0.08 -1.29 8.19
CA LEU A 102 1.36 -1.00 8.37
C LEU A 102 1.55 0.10 9.42
N VAL A 103 1.23 -0.20 10.67
CA VAL A 103 1.29 0.78 11.78
C VAL A 103 2.72 0.90 12.35
N PRO A 104 3.30 2.11 12.44
CA PRO A 104 4.63 2.30 13.02
C PRO A 104 4.83 1.60 14.37
N GLY A 105 5.91 0.81 14.48
CA GLY A 105 6.25 0.08 15.70
C GLY A 105 5.49 -1.22 15.95
N GLN A 106 4.54 -1.59 15.09
CA GLN A 106 3.77 -2.83 15.18
C GLN A 106 4.34 -3.92 14.25
N VAL A 107 3.94 -5.18 14.53
CA VAL A 107 4.19 -6.29 13.61
C VAL A 107 3.10 -6.28 12.53
N ALA A 108 3.52 -6.22 11.28
CA ALA A 108 2.67 -6.38 10.12
C ALA A 108 2.76 -7.81 9.56
N THR A 109 1.65 -8.30 9.02
CA THR A 109 1.53 -9.61 8.39
C THR A 109 1.27 -9.46 6.89
N VAL A 110 2.00 -10.20 6.07
CA VAL A 110 1.83 -10.26 4.61
C VAL A 110 1.72 -11.71 4.14
N GLN A 111 0.77 -11.97 3.24
CA GLN A 111 0.66 -13.20 2.47
C GLN A 111 1.48 -13.06 1.19
N ILE A 112 2.25 -14.10 0.87
CA ILE A 112 3.07 -14.22 -0.33
C ILE A 112 2.72 -15.54 -1.01
N VAL A 113 2.25 -15.49 -2.25
CA VAL A 113 1.97 -16.67 -3.08
C VAL A 113 3.10 -16.80 -4.08
N ILE A 114 3.76 -17.95 -4.11
CA ILE A 114 4.83 -18.25 -5.07
C ILE A 114 4.30 -19.24 -6.10
N GLY A 115 4.27 -18.80 -7.36
CA GLY A 115 3.96 -19.58 -8.55
C GLY A 115 5.20 -20.06 -9.30
N GLY A 116 4.97 -20.78 -10.41
CA GLY A 116 6.01 -21.27 -11.32
C GLY A 116 6.51 -22.69 -11.06
N SER A 117 7.41 -23.15 -11.93
CA SER A 117 7.96 -24.51 -11.88
C SER A 117 9.40 -24.58 -12.40
N GLY A 118 10.09 -25.71 -12.18
CA GLY A 118 11.44 -25.92 -12.70
C GLY A 118 12.57 -25.34 -11.84
N PHE A 119 12.27 -24.85 -10.64
CA PHE A 119 13.23 -24.40 -9.63
C PHE A 119 12.95 -25.10 -8.29
N SER A 120 13.95 -25.17 -7.43
CA SER A 120 13.82 -25.77 -6.09
C SER A 120 13.39 -24.77 -5.02
N THR A 121 13.71 -23.49 -5.20
CA THR A 121 13.50 -22.40 -4.24
C THR A 121 13.30 -21.09 -4.98
N ALA A 122 12.32 -20.30 -4.55
CA ALA A 122 12.18 -18.89 -4.88
C ALA A 122 12.83 -18.05 -3.78
N VAL A 123 13.46 -16.96 -4.16
CA VAL A 123 14.12 -16.01 -3.26
C VAL A 123 13.42 -14.68 -3.41
N VAL A 124 12.81 -14.21 -2.32
CA VAL A 124 12.06 -12.95 -2.24
C VAL A 124 12.90 -11.90 -1.53
N ASP A 125 13.02 -10.74 -2.17
CA ASP A 125 13.55 -9.52 -1.60
C ASP A 125 12.46 -8.44 -1.69
N ALA A 126 12.30 -7.64 -0.62
CA ALA A 126 11.21 -6.67 -0.58
C ALA A 126 11.58 -5.42 0.22
N TRP A 127 11.00 -4.29 -0.21
CA TRP A 127 11.19 -2.97 0.37
C TRP A 127 9.87 -2.21 0.52
N ILE A 128 9.80 -1.28 1.46
CA ILE A 128 8.72 -0.30 1.65
C ILE A 128 9.37 1.04 1.97
N ASP A 129 8.98 2.14 1.31
CA ASP A 129 9.48 3.48 1.67
C ASP A 129 8.81 3.92 2.97
N PHE A 130 9.42 3.57 4.11
CA PHE A 130 8.85 3.91 5.41
C PHE A 130 8.98 5.39 5.73
N GLN A 131 9.85 6.12 5.02
CA GLN A 131 10.19 7.50 5.36
C GLN A 131 9.49 8.53 4.50
N LEU A 132 8.71 8.07 3.51
CA LEU A 132 7.99 8.89 2.54
C LEU A 132 8.91 9.90 1.86
N ASP A 133 10.12 9.45 1.52
CA ASP A 133 11.12 10.28 0.83
C ASP A 133 11.25 9.97 -0.66
N GLY A 134 10.47 9.00 -1.14
CA GLY A 134 10.42 8.61 -2.53
C GLY A 134 11.56 7.68 -2.94
N SER A 135 12.12 6.94 -1.98
CA SER A 135 13.20 5.99 -2.24
C SER A 135 13.12 4.74 -1.36
N TRP A 136 13.90 3.73 -1.70
CA TRP A 136 14.11 2.53 -0.87
C TRP A 136 15.60 2.41 -0.49
N ALA A 137 16.25 3.55 -0.24
CA ALA A 137 17.69 3.62 -0.08
C ALA A 137 18.13 3.30 1.35
N GLU A 138 17.21 3.42 2.31
CA GLU A 138 17.46 3.34 3.73
C GLU A 138 17.46 1.87 4.17
N PRO A 139 18.33 1.48 5.12
CA PRO A 139 18.34 0.11 5.63
C PRO A 139 17.00 -0.33 6.24
N ILE A 140 16.20 0.62 6.74
CA ILE A 140 14.89 0.37 7.36
C ILE A 140 13.82 0.02 6.33
N ASP A 141 14.00 0.40 5.06
CA ASP A 141 13.02 0.12 4.00
C ASP A 141 12.96 -1.35 3.64
N ARG A 142 14.05 -2.10 3.87
CA ARG A 142 14.14 -3.50 3.47
C ARG A 142 13.46 -4.42 4.48
N ILE A 143 12.29 -4.95 4.11
CA ILE A 143 11.51 -5.87 4.94
C ILE A 143 11.91 -7.35 4.77
N PHE A 144 12.37 -7.74 3.57
CA PHE A 144 12.89 -9.09 3.31
C PHE A 144 14.22 -9.04 2.56
N SER A 145 15.16 -9.88 3.01
CA SER A 145 16.50 -10.01 2.45
C SER A 145 16.82 -11.47 2.14
N GLY A 146 16.58 -11.88 0.90
CA GLY A 146 16.85 -13.24 0.43
C GLY A 146 15.96 -14.29 1.09
N LEU A 147 14.68 -13.99 1.30
CA LEU A 147 13.72 -14.90 1.92
C LEU A 147 13.45 -16.08 0.98
N SER A 148 13.92 -17.27 1.36
CA SER A 148 13.74 -18.48 0.56
C SER A 148 12.37 -19.12 0.82
N LEU A 149 11.53 -19.20 -0.20
CA LEU A 149 10.20 -19.80 -0.16
C LEU A 149 10.06 -20.90 -1.23
N PRO A 150 9.46 -22.06 -0.91
CA PRO A 150 8.99 -22.99 -1.93
C PRO A 150 7.71 -22.46 -2.60
N VAL A 151 7.33 -23.05 -3.73
CA VAL A 151 6.02 -22.82 -4.37
C VAL A 151 4.88 -23.02 -3.38
N GLY A 152 3.86 -22.15 -3.42
CA GLY A 152 2.69 -22.17 -2.56
C GLY A 152 2.47 -20.85 -1.81
N THR A 153 1.47 -20.85 -0.93
CA THR A 153 1.08 -19.67 -0.13
C THR A 153 1.78 -19.66 1.22
N HIS A 154 2.34 -18.51 1.58
CA HIS A 154 3.10 -18.28 2.81
C HIS A 154 2.60 -17.04 3.51
N VAL A 155 2.51 -17.08 4.84
CA VAL A 155 2.27 -15.89 5.66
C VAL A 155 3.57 -15.53 6.37
N ARG A 156 3.97 -14.26 6.28
CA ARG A 156 5.21 -13.74 6.87
C ARG A 156 4.92 -12.49 7.66
N GLU A 157 5.76 -12.27 8.66
CA GLU A 157 5.68 -11.13 9.56
C GLU A 157 6.93 -10.29 9.41
N PHE A 158 6.77 -8.98 9.52
CA PHE A 158 7.85 -8.01 9.64
C PHE A 158 7.44 -6.90 10.59
N ILE A 159 8.43 -6.21 11.16
CA ILE A 159 8.17 -5.06 12.05
C ILE A 159 8.15 -3.82 11.18
N VAL A 160 7.10 -3.00 11.31
CA VAL A 160 7.08 -1.64 10.75
C VAL A 160 7.96 -0.76 11.66
N PRO A 161 8.97 -0.06 11.14
CA PRO A 161 9.82 0.82 11.94
C PRO A 161 9.00 1.82 12.76
N ARG A 162 9.43 2.15 13.98
CA ARG A 162 8.75 3.14 14.83
C ARG A 162 8.87 4.56 14.25
N GLU A 163 9.90 4.76 13.45
CA GLU A 163 10.25 6.01 12.79
C GLU A 163 9.56 6.16 11.42
N ALA A 164 8.75 5.19 11.01
CA ALA A 164 7.97 5.27 9.78
C ALA A 164 7.03 6.48 9.84
N LYS A 165 6.92 7.22 8.73
CA LYS A 165 5.98 8.33 8.61
C LYS A 165 4.64 7.80 8.11
N GLU A 166 3.57 8.34 8.66
CA GLU A 166 2.22 7.97 8.24
C GLU A 166 1.85 8.61 6.90
N GLY A 167 1.12 7.86 6.07
CA GLY A 167 0.68 8.28 4.75
C GLY A 167 0.83 7.20 3.67
N PRO A 168 0.43 7.52 2.43
CA PRO A 168 0.59 6.61 1.30
C PRO A 168 2.08 6.45 0.94
N SER A 169 2.50 5.21 0.73
CA SER A 169 3.85 4.78 0.37
C SER A 169 3.78 3.71 -0.73
N PHE A 170 4.94 3.21 -1.17
CA PHE A 170 5.05 2.13 -2.12
C PHE A 170 5.96 1.02 -1.58
N ALA A 171 5.51 -0.21 -1.78
CA ALA A 171 6.28 -1.41 -1.56
C ALA A 171 6.76 -1.97 -2.91
N ARG A 172 7.94 -2.59 -2.91
CA ARG A 172 8.48 -3.32 -4.05
C ARG A 172 8.84 -4.72 -3.63
N PHE A 173 8.31 -5.71 -4.31
CA PHE A 173 8.62 -7.12 -4.14
C PHE A 173 9.35 -7.63 -5.38
N ARG A 174 10.39 -8.44 -5.15
CA ARG A 174 11.18 -9.05 -6.23
C ARG A 174 11.35 -10.51 -5.92
N VAL A 175 11.02 -11.37 -6.87
CA VAL A 175 11.21 -12.81 -6.75
C VAL A 175 12.13 -13.33 -7.83
N SER A 176 13.08 -14.19 -7.44
CA SER A 176 14.01 -14.81 -8.39
C SER A 176 14.56 -16.12 -7.87
N THR A 177 15.32 -16.84 -8.69
CA THR A 177 16.00 -18.07 -8.23
C THR A 177 17.19 -17.83 -7.30
N ARG A 178 17.68 -16.58 -7.17
CA ARG A 178 18.92 -16.26 -6.42
C ARG A 178 18.85 -15.02 -5.52
N GLY A 179 17.76 -14.26 -5.61
CA GLY A 179 17.57 -12.98 -4.93
C GLY A 179 18.10 -11.79 -5.73
N SER A 180 17.67 -10.60 -5.31
CA SER A 180 18.23 -9.31 -5.69
C SER A 180 18.58 -8.53 -4.43
N SER A 181 19.84 -8.13 -4.28
CA SER A 181 20.28 -7.35 -3.12
C SER A 181 19.85 -5.88 -3.13
N VAL A 182 19.21 -5.42 -4.20
CA VAL A 182 18.87 -4.01 -4.43
C VAL A 182 17.47 -3.87 -5.05
N PRO A 183 16.75 -2.74 -4.82
CA PRO A 183 15.41 -2.51 -5.35
C PRO A 183 15.40 -2.12 -6.84
N THR A 184 16.57 -1.97 -7.46
CA THR A 184 16.77 -1.48 -8.83
C THR A 184 17.54 -2.48 -9.69
N GLY A 185 17.52 -2.29 -11.01
CA GLY A 185 18.35 -3.02 -11.98
C GLY A 185 17.94 -4.47 -12.19
N GLN A 186 18.68 -5.14 -13.08
CA GLN A 186 18.39 -6.50 -13.51
C GLN A 186 18.61 -7.55 -12.40
N ALA A 187 17.65 -8.47 -12.25
CA ALA A 187 17.83 -9.73 -11.53
C ALA A 187 18.01 -10.94 -12.48
N PRO A 188 18.43 -12.12 -11.97
CA PRO A 188 18.72 -13.27 -12.83
C PRO A 188 17.52 -13.83 -13.62
N ASN A 189 16.35 -13.85 -12.99
CA ASN A 189 15.06 -14.25 -13.54
C ASN A 189 13.93 -13.99 -12.53
N GLY A 190 12.67 -14.15 -12.95
CA GLY A 190 11.50 -14.08 -12.08
C GLY A 190 10.66 -12.87 -12.40
N GLU A 191 10.25 -12.11 -11.37
CA GLU A 191 9.24 -11.06 -11.48
C GLU A 191 9.46 -9.91 -10.46
N VAL A 192 8.88 -8.75 -10.75
CA VAL A 192 8.75 -7.57 -9.90
C VAL A 192 7.26 -7.29 -9.69
N GLU A 193 6.82 -7.08 -8.44
CA GLU A 193 5.51 -6.48 -8.17
C GLU A 193 5.72 -5.20 -7.34
N ASP A 194 5.11 -4.09 -7.73
CA ASP A 194 5.02 -2.89 -6.90
C ASP A 194 3.61 -2.72 -6.33
N HIS A 195 3.50 -2.17 -5.12
CA HIS A 195 2.20 -2.05 -4.42
C HIS A 195 2.09 -0.68 -3.77
N GLN A 196 1.00 0.05 -4.03
CA GLN A 196 0.64 1.17 -3.18
C GLN A 196 0.20 0.66 -1.80
N VAL A 197 0.82 1.18 -0.74
CA VAL A 197 0.50 0.84 0.65
C VAL A 197 0.20 2.10 1.46
N TYR A 198 -0.43 1.93 2.61
CA TYR A 198 -0.64 3.01 3.57
C TYR A 198 0.06 2.69 4.88
N LEU A 199 0.94 3.60 5.32
CA LEU A 199 1.63 3.55 6.60
C LEU A 199 0.80 4.28 7.65
N GLY A 200 0.53 3.62 8.77
CA GLY A 200 -0.39 4.08 9.81
C GLY A 200 -1.60 3.16 9.95
N ALA A 201 -2.36 3.39 11.01
CA ALA A 201 -3.66 2.74 11.14
C ALA A 201 -4.67 3.36 10.15
N THR A 202 -5.72 2.61 9.87
CA THR A 202 -6.77 2.99 8.91
C THR A 202 -8.15 3.02 9.54
N THR A 203 -8.20 2.79 10.85
CA THR A 203 -9.43 2.69 11.63
C THR A 203 -9.28 3.61 12.83
N ASP A 204 -10.23 4.51 13.01
CA ASP A 204 -10.40 5.36 14.17
C ASP A 204 -11.20 4.56 15.21
N PHE A 205 -10.64 4.38 16.41
CA PHE A 205 -11.28 3.77 17.57
C PHE A 205 -11.45 4.79 18.67
N GLY A 206 -12.56 4.71 19.40
CA GLY A 206 -12.70 5.52 20.61
C GLY A 206 -11.83 5.07 21.79
N ASP A 207 -11.91 5.84 22.86
CA ASP A 207 -11.01 5.76 24.01
C ASP A 207 -11.74 5.82 25.38
N ALA A 208 -13.07 5.63 25.34
CA ALA A 208 -13.92 5.56 26.52
C ALA A 208 -13.37 4.54 27.56
N PRO A 209 -13.60 4.76 28.88
CA PRO A 209 -13.06 3.89 29.92
C PRO A 209 -13.31 2.41 29.68
N GLY A 210 -12.34 1.55 29.97
CA GLY A 210 -12.31 0.14 29.51
C GLY A 210 -13.42 -0.80 29.99
N LYS A 211 -14.39 -0.29 30.75
CA LYS A 211 -15.64 -1.01 31.06
C LYS A 211 -16.68 -0.88 29.94
N TYR A 212 -16.61 0.21 29.19
CA TYR A 212 -17.32 0.34 27.93
C TYR A 212 -16.64 -0.51 26.85
N PRO A 213 -17.39 -0.96 25.82
CA PRO A 213 -16.81 -1.65 24.68
C PRO A 213 -16.01 -0.65 23.83
N THR A 214 -14.73 -0.50 24.19
CA THR A 214 -13.76 0.40 23.54
C THR A 214 -12.75 -0.40 22.72
N LEU A 215 -12.24 -1.50 23.28
CA LEU A 215 -11.28 -2.38 22.60
C LEU A 215 -11.93 -3.25 21.52
N LEU A 216 -11.16 -3.59 20.49
CA LEU A 216 -11.50 -4.52 19.42
C LEU A 216 -11.91 -5.89 19.96
N ALA A 217 -11.23 -6.37 21.03
CA ALA A 217 -11.58 -7.61 21.71
C ALA A 217 -13.01 -7.62 22.28
N SER A 218 -13.55 -6.44 22.59
CA SER A 218 -14.92 -6.22 23.08
C SER A 218 -15.86 -5.70 21.97
N ASN A 219 -15.42 -5.78 20.70
CA ASN A 219 -16.09 -5.19 19.54
C ASN A 219 -16.40 -3.69 19.72
N GLY A 220 -15.39 -2.93 20.13
CA GLY A 220 -15.53 -1.49 20.34
C GLY A 220 -15.91 -0.70 19.08
N ALA A 221 -16.53 0.45 19.33
CA ALA A 221 -16.95 1.39 18.29
C ALA A 221 -15.73 1.89 17.52
N ARG A 222 -15.83 1.86 16.18
CA ARG A 222 -14.74 2.23 15.29
C ARG A 222 -15.25 2.55 13.89
N HIS A 223 -14.51 3.38 13.15
CA HIS A 223 -14.78 3.67 11.74
C HIS A 223 -13.52 3.56 10.90
N GLN A 224 -13.66 3.19 9.63
CA GLN A 224 -12.55 3.38 8.70
C GLN A 224 -12.34 4.87 8.47
N VAL A 225 -11.09 5.31 8.63
CA VAL A 225 -10.72 6.70 8.38
C VAL A 225 -10.92 7.00 6.90
N SER A 226 -11.84 7.92 6.64
CA SER A 226 -12.21 8.34 5.30
C SER A 226 -11.71 9.77 5.08
N PRO A 227 -10.88 10.03 4.06
CA PRO A 227 -10.33 11.36 3.83
C PRO A 227 -11.42 12.45 3.76
N GLY A 228 -11.33 13.43 4.66
CA GLY A 228 -12.28 14.54 4.73
C GLY A 228 -13.66 14.18 5.26
N PHE A 229 -13.85 13.02 5.92
CA PHE A 229 -15.09 12.61 6.57
C PHE A 229 -14.83 12.18 8.03
N PHE A 230 -15.13 13.08 8.98
CA PHE A 230 -14.89 12.89 10.41
C PHE A 230 -15.65 13.93 11.24
N LEU A 231 -15.76 13.74 12.55
CA LEU A 231 -16.26 14.79 13.44
C LEU A 231 -15.15 15.81 13.70
N GLY A 232 -15.49 17.09 13.79
CA GLY A 232 -14.48 18.09 14.14
C GLY A 232 -13.55 18.48 12.98
N THR A 233 -12.28 18.78 13.29
CA THR A 233 -11.29 19.28 12.31
C THR A 233 -10.23 18.26 11.91
N ARG A 234 -10.08 17.16 12.66
CA ARG A 234 -9.09 16.11 12.45
C ARG A 234 -9.72 14.75 12.75
N VAL A 235 -8.96 13.72 12.43
CA VAL A 235 -9.19 12.33 12.80
C VAL A 235 -7.82 11.66 12.81
N ASP A 236 -7.50 10.90 13.84
CA ASP A 236 -6.38 9.98 13.83
C ASP A 236 -6.86 8.53 13.71
N ALA A 237 -5.93 7.58 13.81
CA ALA A 237 -6.23 6.19 13.55
C ALA A 237 -5.39 5.30 14.46
N GLU A 238 -6.01 4.22 14.94
CA GLU A 238 -5.44 3.30 15.89
C GLU A 238 -5.61 1.85 15.43
N SER A 239 -4.71 1.00 15.90
CA SER A 239 -4.87 -0.44 15.74
C SER A 239 -5.95 -1.03 16.67
N ASP A 240 -6.23 -0.36 17.79
CA ASP A 240 -7.19 -0.77 18.83
C ASP A 240 -7.59 0.47 19.66
N GLY A 241 -8.71 0.39 20.37
CA GLY A 241 -9.17 1.48 21.25
C GLY A 241 -8.22 1.77 22.40
N GLN A 242 -8.26 3.00 22.90
CA GLN A 242 -7.27 3.50 23.87
C GLN A 242 -7.92 3.89 25.21
N PRO A 243 -8.53 2.94 25.95
CA PRO A 243 -9.34 3.27 27.11
C PRO A 243 -8.56 4.01 28.20
N THR A 244 -8.96 5.24 28.49
CA THR A 244 -8.48 6.03 29.64
C THR A 244 -9.63 6.44 30.54
N ALA A 245 -9.34 6.91 31.76
CA ALA A 245 -10.39 7.25 32.72
C ALA A 245 -11.14 8.54 32.35
N ASP A 246 -10.45 9.42 31.64
CA ASP A 246 -10.89 10.74 31.20
C ASP A 246 -11.25 10.80 29.71
N ALA A 247 -11.07 9.70 28.97
CA ALA A 247 -11.21 9.66 27.51
C ALA A 247 -10.31 10.73 26.86
N LEU A 248 -9.01 10.61 27.13
CA LEU A 248 -7.91 11.34 26.47
C LEU A 248 -6.81 10.37 25.95
N GLY A 249 -7.21 9.14 25.60
CA GLY A 249 -6.27 8.06 25.33
C GLY A 249 -5.62 8.15 23.94
N ASP A 250 -6.42 8.54 22.96
CA ASP A 250 -6.08 8.82 21.58
C ASP A 250 -5.40 10.18 21.38
N ASP A 251 -5.69 11.20 22.21
CA ASP A 251 -4.99 12.52 22.19
C ASP A 251 -3.43 12.43 22.18
N LEU A 252 -2.87 11.30 22.62
CA LEU A 252 -1.44 11.08 22.81
C LEU A 252 -0.85 9.95 21.95
N ASN A 253 -1.57 9.46 20.93
CA ASN A 253 -1.10 8.35 20.10
C ASN A 253 -1.30 8.59 18.59
N PRO A 254 -0.24 9.04 17.88
CA PRO A 254 1.13 9.12 18.34
C PRO A 254 1.37 10.27 19.34
N THR A 255 2.42 10.18 20.16
CA THR A 255 2.72 11.20 21.18
C THR A 255 2.82 12.60 20.58
N ALA A 256 2.01 13.54 21.08
CA ALA A 256 1.81 14.89 20.55
C ALA A 256 1.01 14.97 19.24
N ALA A 257 0.20 13.95 18.94
CA ALA A 257 -0.94 14.08 18.04
C ALA A 257 -1.81 15.26 18.50
N PRO A 258 -2.33 16.09 17.58
CA PRO A 258 -3.29 17.11 17.95
C PRO A 258 -4.63 16.46 18.31
N ASP A 259 -5.11 16.68 19.54
CA ASP A 259 -6.50 16.48 20.02
C ASP A 259 -7.50 16.70 18.87
N ASP A 260 -8.22 15.64 18.53
CA ASP A 260 -9.27 15.57 17.52
C ASP A 260 -10.68 15.42 18.13
N GLU A 261 -10.78 15.50 19.46
CA GLU A 261 -11.99 15.55 20.29
C GLU A 261 -12.72 16.92 20.17
N ASP A 262 -12.48 17.69 19.10
CA ASP A 262 -13.07 18.99 18.85
C ASP A 262 -14.45 18.94 18.16
N GLY A 263 -14.91 17.73 17.83
CA GLY A 263 -16.14 17.47 17.09
C GLY A 263 -17.44 17.56 17.89
N VAL A 264 -17.42 17.36 19.21
CA VAL A 264 -18.62 17.30 20.07
C VAL A 264 -18.51 18.26 21.24
N ILE A 265 -19.44 19.22 21.33
CA ILE A 265 -19.38 20.29 22.33
C ILE A 265 -20.72 20.40 23.08
N PHE A 266 -20.70 20.14 24.39
CA PHE A 266 -21.85 20.40 25.26
C PHE A 266 -22.00 21.90 25.52
N LEU A 267 -23.10 22.48 25.07
CA LEU A 267 -23.43 23.90 25.25
C LEU A 267 -24.13 24.18 26.58
N THR A 268 -24.67 23.14 27.21
CA THR A 268 -25.29 23.19 28.53
C THR A 268 -24.88 21.96 29.33
N PRO A 269 -24.89 22.03 30.67
CA PRO A 269 -24.68 20.85 31.50
C PRO A 269 -25.75 19.79 31.25
N VAL A 270 -25.37 18.52 31.41
CA VAL A 270 -26.31 17.39 31.43
C VAL A 270 -26.88 17.28 32.84
N VAL A 271 -28.11 17.79 33.02
CA VAL A 271 -28.80 17.80 34.33
C VAL A 271 -30.06 16.95 34.24
N PRO A 272 -30.30 16.02 35.19
CA PRO A 272 -31.50 15.20 35.20
C PRO A 272 -32.79 16.03 35.09
N GLY A 273 -33.66 15.66 34.14
CA GLY A 273 -34.93 16.34 33.89
C GLY A 273 -34.83 17.66 33.11
N GLN A 274 -33.64 18.07 32.67
CA GLN A 274 -33.45 19.24 31.82
C GLN A 274 -33.01 18.83 30.42
N THR A 275 -33.35 19.65 29.43
CA THR A 275 -32.82 19.50 28.07
C THR A 275 -31.38 19.98 28.02
N ALA A 276 -30.46 19.07 27.71
CA ALA A 276 -29.09 19.41 27.37
C ALA A 276 -28.99 19.78 25.88
N ARG A 277 -28.08 20.70 25.53
CA ARG A 277 -27.80 21.09 24.14
C ARG A 277 -26.38 20.69 23.79
N VAL A 278 -26.23 19.99 22.66
CA VAL A 278 -24.94 19.56 22.13
C VAL A 278 -24.78 20.15 20.74
N ARG A 279 -23.59 20.67 20.44
CA ARG A 279 -23.18 21.06 19.09
C ARG A 279 -22.26 19.98 18.56
N VAL A 280 -22.50 19.54 17.32
CA VAL A 280 -21.66 18.56 16.64
C VAL A 280 -21.15 19.16 15.34
N ILE A 281 -19.83 19.12 15.17
CA ILE A 281 -19.14 19.60 13.99
C ILE A 281 -18.87 18.37 13.12
N LEU A 282 -19.32 18.42 11.87
CA LEU A 282 -19.03 17.39 10.88
C LEU A 282 -18.12 17.99 9.80
N THR A 283 -17.00 17.34 9.53
CA THR A 283 -16.27 17.52 8.28
C THR A 283 -16.68 16.41 7.33
N ALA A 284 -17.13 16.77 6.13
CA ALA A 284 -17.52 15.82 5.09
C ALA A 284 -17.25 16.42 3.70
N PRO A 285 -16.89 15.60 2.69
CA PRO A 285 -16.66 16.06 1.33
C PRO A 285 -17.96 16.63 0.74
N GLN A 286 -17.83 17.53 -0.24
CA GLN A 286 -19.00 18.11 -0.90
C GLN A 286 -19.89 17.03 -1.53
N ASN A 287 -21.20 17.27 -1.52
CA ASN A 287 -22.13 16.40 -2.22
C ASN A 287 -21.82 16.45 -3.73
N PRO A 288 -21.75 15.30 -4.44
CA PRO A 288 -21.52 15.27 -5.88
C PRO A 288 -22.51 16.12 -6.70
N ASN A 289 -23.72 16.35 -6.17
CA ASN A 289 -24.76 17.17 -6.80
C ASN A 289 -24.71 18.65 -6.40
N GLY A 290 -23.65 19.09 -5.70
CA GLY A 290 -23.49 20.41 -5.13
C GLY A 290 -24.05 20.53 -3.71
N GLY A 291 -23.44 21.41 -2.91
CA GLY A 291 -23.79 21.64 -1.50
C GLY A 291 -22.85 20.91 -0.51
N PRO A 292 -23.00 21.19 0.79
CA PRO A 292 -22.19 20.55 1.83
C PRO A 292 -22.43 19.03 1.90
N GLY A 293 -21.41 18.30 2.31
CA GLY A 293 -21.52 16.88 2.63
C GLY A 293 -22.49 16.62 3.78
N THR A 294 -22.95 15.38 3.91
CA THR A 294 -23.84 14.96 4.99
C THR A 294 -23.38 13.65 5.60
N GLY A 295 -23.59 13.48 6.91
CA GLY A 295 -23.30 12.27 7.66
C GLY A 295 -24.46 11.85 8.57
N ARG A 296 -24.37 10.69 9.20
CA ARG A 296 -25.34 10.21 10.20
C ARG A 296 -24.67 10.05 11.55
N LEU A 297 -25.22 10.71 12.56
CA LEU A 297 -24.75 10.62 13.95
C LEU A 297 -25.59 9.61 14.72
N ASN A 298 -24.89 8.73 15.44
CA ASN A 298 -25.43 7.95 16.54
C ASN A 298 -24.62 8.29 17.79
N ALA A 299 -25.28 8.37 18.95
CA ALA A 299 -24.60 8.69 20.21
C ALA A 299 -25.32 8.03 21.38
N TRP A 300 -24.54 7.67 22.39
CA TRP A 300 -24.99 7.04 23.63
C TRP A 300 -24.44 7.78 24.85
N VAL A 301 -25.19 7.76 25.94
CA VAL A 301 -24.76 8.28 27.25
C VAL A 301 -25.23 7.31 28.33
N ASP A 302 -24.31 6.82 29.15
CA ASP A 302 -24.65 6.07 30.36
C ASP A 302 -25.21 7.03 31.42
N PHE A 303 -26.53 7.17 31.46
CA PHE A 303 -27.19 8.06 32.41
C PHE A 303 -27.32 7.44 33.81
N ASN A 304 -27.23 6.12 33.91
CA ASN A 304 -27.51 5.40 35.15
C ASN A 304 -26.24 4.98 35.91
N GLY A 305 -25.07 5.16 35.29
CA GLY A 305 -23.75 4.95 35.86
C GLY A 305 -23.41 3.48 36.07
N ASN A 306 -24.02 2.56 35.32
CA ASN A 306 -23.75 1.13 35.41
C ASN A 306 -22.63 0.67 34.45
N GLU A 307 -22.00 1.61 33.76
CA GLU A 307 -20.85 1.40 32.88
C GLU A 307 -21.24 0.58 31.64
N SER A 308 -22.44 0.84 31.12
CA SER A 308 -23.03 0.23 29.94
C SER A 308 -23.70 1.29 29.06
N TRP A 309 -23.82 1.01 27.77
CA TRP A 309 -24.67 1.77 26.82
C TRP A 309 -25.86 0.95 26.31
N ALA A 310 -26.03 -0.25 26.87
CA ALA A 310 -27.01 -1.21 26.39
C ALA A 310 -28.43 -0.93 26.93
N ASP A 311 -28.60 0.02 27.86
CA ASP A 311 -29.89 0.21 28.49
C ASP A 311 -30.86 1.04 27.62
N PRO A 312 -32.17 0.74 27.70
CA PRO A 312 -33.18 1.56 27.04
C PRO A 312 -33.10 3.02 27.47
N GLY A 313 -32.96 3.91 26.48
CA GLY A 313 -32.91 5.36 26.71
C GLY A 313 -31.49 5.95 26.77
N GLU A 314 -30.45 5.13 26.69
CA GLU A 314 -29.06 5.61 26.65
C GLU A 314 -28.63 6.04 25.25
N GLN A 315 -29.25 5.50 24.20
CA GLN A 315 -29.07 6.02 22.85
C GLN A 315 -29.81 7.36 22.70
N ILE A 316 -29.06 8.46 22.65
CA ILE A 316 -29.61 9.82 22.56
C ILE A 316 -29.76 10.32 21.13
N PHE A 317 -28.99 9.77 20.19
CA PHE A 317 -29.14 10.05 18.76
C PHE A 317 -29.16 8.74 17.96
N THR A 318 -30.13 8.65 17.04
CA THR A 318 -30.27 7.52 16.11
C THR A 318 -30.31 8.04 14.69
N ASN A 319 -29.23 7.81 13.94
CA ASN A 319 -29.09 8.18 12.53
C ASN A 319 -29.44 9.65 12.21
N VAL A 320 -29.14 10.56 13.13
CA VAL A 320 -29.40 12.00 12.97
C VAL A 320 -28.57 12.52 11.81
N VAL A 321 -29.21 13.16 10.83
CA VAL A 321 -28.49 13.72 9.69
C VAL A 321 -27.75 14.97 10.13
N LEU A 322 -26.44 14.96 9.93
CA LEU A 322 -25.57 16.12 10.06
C LEU A 322 -25.19 16.64 8.68
N THR A 323 -24.98 17.95 8.59
CA THR A 323 -24.48 18.63 7.40
C THR A 323 -23.11 19.20 7.72
N ALA A 324 -22.16 19.08 6.79
CA ALA A 324 -20.79 19.54 6.96
C ALA A 324 -20.72 21.00 7.39
N GLY A 325 -19.80 21.31 8.31
CA GLY A 325 -19.74 22.57 9.05
C GLY A 325 -20.42 22.43 10.41
N ILE A 326 -21.43 23.26 10.67
CA ILE A 326 -22.12 23.29 11.97
C ILE A 326 -23.46 22.56 11.85
N GLY A 327 -23.52 21.34 12.37
CA GLY A 327 -24.77 20.66 12.69
C GLY A 327 -25.23 21.07 14.09
N VAL A 328 -26.38 21.71 14.22
CA VAL A 328 -27.05 21.83 15.53
C VAL A 328 -28.14 20.76 15.54
N PRO A 329 -28.00 19.62 16.24
CA PRO A 329 -29.16 18.84 16.61
C PRO A 329 -30.01 19.72 17.55
N GLY A 330 -31.24 19.99 17.13
CA GLY A 330 -32.23 20.69 17.95
C GLY A 330 -32.65 19.89 19.17
#